data_AF-A0A2V7NJU8-F1
#
_entry.id   AF-A0A2V7NJU8-F1
#
_cell.length_a   1.000
_cell.length_b   1.000
_cell.length_c   1.000
_cell.angle_alpha   90.00
_cell.angle_beta   90.00
_cell.angle_gamma   90.00
#
_symmetry.space_group_name_H-M   'P 1'
#
loop_
_entity.id
_entity.type
_entity.pdbx_description
1 polymer ?
#
loop_
_entity_poly.entity_id
_entity_poly.type
_entity_poly.pdbx_seq_one_letter_code
_entity_poly.pdbx_strand_id
1 'polypeptide(L)'
;MRVFIVLLALVTAPLVAAVSQDHTRSARRDNDAVRHSNVRGGDVDRDDDGEKCDKAHPAARGGSARSFEVRQDALHRQDAQHRRDGKGDEGCVVGDPPPPPPPPPAPPPPPPPPPPPPPPPPPPVPPPPAPGLGEIDGTAFLDAASNGFRTGTEPGLAGWVIQLSGPVSRDTTTDVNGNYVVGNLPGGTYLVCEVLQTSWRQTVPMSGPVCPAGGFGYTVDIPDGVAIRFLGNDFGTVTP
;
A
#
# COMPACT_ATOMS: atom_id res chain seq x y z
N MET A 1 -16.17 -45.50 63.76
CA MET A 1 -16.58 -44.29 64.49
C MET A 1 -16.24 -43.09 63.62
N ARG A 2 -17.26 -42.29 63.30
CA ARG A 2 -17.21 -41.10 62.45
C ARG A 2 -16.78 -39.91 63.31
N VAL A 3 -15.83 -39.09 62.84
CA VAL A 3 -15.63 -37.74 63.39
C VAL A 3 -15.68 -36.77 62.21
N PHE A 4 -16.82 -36.10 62.10
CA PHE A 4 -17.02 -34.89 61.32
C PHE A 4 -16.47 -33.72 62.15
N ILE A 5 -15.60 -32.88 61.57
CA ILE A 5 -15.38 -31.51 62.07
C ILE A 5 -15.57 -30.54 60.91
N VAL A 6 -16.30 -29.50 61.26
CA VAL A 6 -17.01 -28.50 60.47
C VAL A 6 -16.09 -27.37 59.99
N LEU A 7 -16.49 -26.79 58.85
CA LEU A 7 -16.07 -25.54 58.22
C LEU A 7 -15.46 -24.46 59.13
N LEU A 8 -14.41 -23.80 58.63
CA LEU A 8 -14.33 -22.34 58.70
C LEU A 8 -13.72 -21.79 57.41
N ALA A 9 -14.56 -21.18 56.58
CA ALA A 9 -14.15 -20.37 55.44
C ALA A 9 -13.78 -18.97 55.93
N LEU A 10 -12.56 -18.52 55.64
CA LEU A 10 -12.18 -17.10 55.72
C LEU A 10 -12.10 -16.55 54.31
N VAL A 11 -13.08 -15.71 53.99
CA VAL A 11 -13.19 -14.93 52.76
C VAL A 11 -12.10 -13.86 52.77
N THR A 12 -11.13 -13.93 51.85
CA THR A 12 -10.20 -12.83 51.60
C THR A 12 -10.67 -12.05 50.37
N ALA A 13 -11.26 -10.90 50.58
CA ALA A 13 -11.52 -9.91 49.53
C ALA A 13 -10.23 -9.13 49.22
N PRO A 14 -9.80 -8.98 47.96
CA PRO A 14 -8.77 -8.00 47.62
C PRO A 14 -9.37 -6.59 47.59
N LEU A 15 -8.71 -5.70 48.33
CA LEU A 15 -8.97 -4.27 48.41
C LEU A 15 -8.76 -3.62 47.03
N VAL A 16 -9.81 -2.98 46.52
CA VAL A 16 -9.80 -2.19 45.28
C VAL A 16 -9.00 -0.90 45.51
N ALA A 17 -7.84 -0.77 44.87
CA ALA A 17 -7.15 0.51 44.73
C ALA A 17 -7.67 1.21 43.46
N ALA A 18 -8.70 2.04 43.63
CA ALA A 18 -9.11 2.98 42.59
C ALA A 18 -8.15 4.18 42.62
N VAL A 19 -7.21 4.24 41.67
CA VAL A 19 -6.46 5.48 41.40
C VAL A 19 -7.32 6.33 40.45
N SER A 20 -7.81 7.45 40.99
CA SER A 20 -8.51 8.48 40.24
C SER A 20 -7.50 9.26 39.42
N GLN A 21 -7.57 9.19 38.08
CA GLN A 21 -6.85 10.12 37.21
C GLN A 21 -7.81 11.18 36.70
N ASP A 22 -7.67 12.33 37.35
CA ASP A 22 -8.22 13.64 37.03
C ASP A 22 -8.08 13.97 35.53
N HIS A 23 -9.20 14.08 34.83
CA HIS A 23 -9.31 14.58 33.47
C HIS A 23 -9.60 16.09 33.51
N THR A 24 -8.66 16.93 33.93
CA THR A 24 -8.71 18.37 33.60
C THR A 24 -7.34 19.08 33.70
N ARG A 25 -6.62 19.22 32.58
CA ARG A 25 -6.12 20.53 32.07
C ARG A 25 -5.07 20.39 30.96
N SER A 26 -5.35 21.16 29.90
CA SER A 26 -4.40 22.04 29.20
C SER A 26 -3.43 21.41 28.19
N ALA A 27 -3.88 21.38 26.93
CA ALA A 27 -3.14 22.01 25.83
C ALA A 27 -4.07 22.15 24.61
N ARG A 28 -4.96 23.15 24.62
CA ARG A 28 -5.30 23.83 23.36
C ARG A 28 -4.07 24.64 23.02
N ARG A 29 -3.34 24.22 21.98
CA ARG A 29 -2.43 25.11 21.27
C ARG A 29 -2.91 25.23 19.84
N ASP A 30 -3.28 26.47 19.57
CA ASP A 30 -3.54 27.08 18.28
C ASP A 30 -2.42 26.74 17.28
N ASN A 31 -2.80 26.44 16.04
CA ASN A 31 -1.88 26.54 14.91
C ASN A 31 -2.67 26.96 13.68
N ASP A 32 -3.30 28.13 13.81
CA ASP A 32 -3.75 28.94 12.69
C ASP A 32 -2.69 30.01 12.41
N ALA A 33 -2.39 30.18 11.12
CA ALA A 33 -1.71 31.30 10.51
C ALA A 33 -0.23 31.58 10.85
N VAL A 34 0.70 31.01 10.05
CA VAL A 34 1.82 31.78 9.45
C VAL A 34 2.23 31.16 8.11
N ARG A 35 1.80 31.75 6.99
CA ARG A 35 2.61 31.83 5.77
C ARG A 35 2.33 33.14 5.03
N HIS A 36 3.03 34.18 5.46
CA HIS A 36 3.34 35.31 4.59
C HIS A 36 4.42 34.86 3.59
N SER A 37 4.14 34.99 2.29
CA SER A 37 5.16 34.95 1.25
C SER A 37 5.03 36.24 0.43
N ASN A 38 6.03 37.10 0.51
CA ASN A 38 6.16 38.32 -0.28
C ASN A 38 6.59 38.00 -1.72
N VAL A 39 5.78 38.48 -2.69
CA VAL A 39 6.10 39.31 -3.88
C VAL A 39 7.49 39.17 -4.57
N ARG A 40 7.50 38.87 -5.89
CA ARG A 40 8.07 39.74 -6.96
C ARG A 40 8.04 39.13 -8.39
N GLY A 41 7.72 40.00 -9.37
CA GLY A 41 7.90 39.88 -10.83
C GLY A 41 6.58 39.62 -11.56
N GLY A 42 5.95 40.53 -12.33
CA GLY A 42 6.49 41.44 -13.38
C GLY A 42 6.69 40.61 -14.66
N ASP A 43 6.12 40.83 -15.85
CA ASP A 43 5.50 42.01 -16.47
C ASP A 43 4.75 41.59 -17.77
N VAL A 44 3.89 42.49 -18.27
CA VAL A 44 3.38 42.72 -19.66
C VAL A 44 2.49 41.65 -20.35
N ASP A 45 1.19 41.90 -20.36
CA ASP A 45 0.33 41.57 -21.52
C ASP A 45 -0.19 42.88 -22.11
N ARG A 46 0.17 43.11 -23.38
CA ARG A 46 -0.20 44.27 -24.19
C ARG A 46 -1.19 43.79 -25.25
N ASP A 47 -2.21 44.60 -25.44
CA ASP A 47 -3.41 44.44 -26.27
C ASP A 47 -3.14 44.01 -27.73
N ASP A 48 -4.12 43.33 -28.36
CA ASP A 48 -4.78 43.74 -29.62
C ASP A 48 -5.52 42.55 -30.29
N ASP A 49 -6.77 42.28 -29.89
CA ASP A 49 -7.71 41.41 -30.63
C ASP A 49 -8.74 42.26 -31.39
N GLY A 50 -8.34 42.67 -32.60
CA GLY A 50 -9.26 43.12 -33.64
C GLY A 50 -9.46 42.03 -34.68
N GLU A 51 -10.56 41.26 -34.59
CA GLU A 51 -11.11 40.60 -35.78
C GLU A 51 -12.63 40.43 -35.62
N LYS A 52 -13.37 41.12 -36.48
CA LYS A 52 -14.83 41.06 -36.59
C LYS A 52 -15.14 40.60 -38.01
N CYS A 53 -15.82 39.48 -38.16
CA CYS A 53 -16.92 39.32 -39.15
C CYS A 53 -17.63 37.97 -38.95
N ASP A 54 -18.88 38.09 -38.55
CA ASP A 54 -19.90 37.04 -38.48
C ASP A 54 -20.09 36.31 -39.81
N LYS A 55 -20.39 34.99 -39.75
CA LYS A 55 -21.47 34.35 -40.54
C LYS A 55 -21.69 32.88 -40.16
N ALA A 56 -22.90 32.64 -39.65
CA ALA A 56 -23.82 31.50 -39.86
C ALA A 56 -23.34 30.03 -39.73
N HIS A 57 -23.96 29.33 -38.78
CA HIS A 57 -24.20 27.86 -38.72
C HIS A 57 -25.01 27.37 -39.96
N PRO A 58 -25.10 26.05 -40.32
CA PRO A 58 -25.26 24.95 -39.36
C PRO A 58 -24.65 23.55 -39.66
N ALA A 59 -24.51 22.79 -38.56
CA ALA A 59 -24.64 21.34 -38.34
C ALA A 59 -24.42 20.30 -39.47
N ALA A 60 -23.53 19.31 -39.22
CA ALA A 60 -23.82 17.87 -39.35
C ALA A 60 -22.66 16.95 -38.90
N ARG A 61 -23.02 16.00 -38.00
CA ARG A 61 -22.61 14.58 -37.87
C ARG A 61 -21.30 14.07 -38.49
N GLY A 62 -20.49 13.45 -37.63
CA GLY A 62 -20.15 12.00 -37.70
C GLY A 62 -18.98 11.57 -38.59
N GLY A 63 -18.10 10.71 -38.06
CA GLY A 63 -17.25 9.85 -38.89
C GLY A 63 -15.85 9.59 -38.33
N SER A 64 -15.68 8.42 -37.74
CA SER A 64 -14.40 7.79 -37.41
C SER A 64 -13.75 7.19 -38.67
N ALA A 65 -12.47 7.48 -38.93
CA ALA A 65 -11.53 6.63 -39.68
C ALA A 65 -10.10 7.19 -39.54
N ARG A 66 -9.22 6.49 -38.81
CA ARG A 66 -8.22 5.50 -39.28
C ARG A 66 -6.95 6.12 -39.87
N SER A 67 -5.89 5.89 -39.09
CA SER A 67 -4.59 5.37 -39.50
C SER A 67 -3.91 5.95 -40.73
N PHE A 68 -2.79 6.60 -40.44
CA PHE A 68 -1.67 6.84 -41.34
C PHE A 68 -1.24 5.56 -42.04
N GLU A 69 -1.27 5.55 -43.36
CA GLU A 69 -0.37 4.73 -44.17
C GLU A 69 0.32 5.61 -45.21
N VAL A 70 1.62 5.72 -44.98
CA VAL A 70 2.67 6.15 -45.91
C VAL A 70 2.55 5.36 -47.21
N ARG A 71 2.69 6.03 -48.35
CA ARG A 71 3.43 5.50 -49.51
C ARG A 71 3.76 6.63 -50.49
N GLN A 72 5.02 6.63 -50.88
CA GLN A 72 5.64 7.39 -51.95
C GLN A 72 4.91 7.11 -53.28
N ASP A 73 4.92 8.07 -54.21
CA ASP A 73 5.40 7.84 -55.58
C ASP A 73 5.17 9.05 -56.51
N ALA A 74 5.99 9.04 -57.58
CA ALA A 74 5.78 9.64 -58.90
C ALA A 74 6.50 10.98 -59.20
N LEU A 75 7.74 10.77 -59.69
CA LEU A 75 8.47 11.58 -60.65
C LEU A 75 7.66 11.85 -61.94
N HIS A 76 8.15 12.84 -62.70
CA HIS A 76 7.86 13.21 -64.10
C HIS A 76 6.68 14.14 -64.37
N ARG A 77 6.98 15.41 -64.68
CA ARG A 77 6.49 16.09 -65.90
C ARG A 77 7.49 17.17 -66.35
N GLN A 78 8.21 16.91 -67.42
CA GLN A 78 8.70 17.92 -68.35
C GLN A 78 7.93 17.69 -69.65
N ASP A 79 7.28 18.73 -70.16
CA ASP A 79 7.17 19.05 -71.58
C ASP A 79 6.13 20.16 -71.77
N ALA A 80 6.59 21.31 -72.26
CA ALA A 80 5.85 22.17 -73.20
C ALA A 80 6.74 23.36 -73.59
N GLN A 81 7.64 23.14 -74.53
CA GLN A 81 8.19 24.22 -75.35
C GLN A 81 7.16 24.59 -76.42
N HIS A 82 6.70 25.84 -76.41
CA HIS A 82 6.07 26.44 -77.59
C HIS A 82 6.81 27.71 -78.01
N ARG A 83 7.19 27.68 -79.29
CA ARG A 83 7.90 28.68 -80.08
C ARG A 83 7.10 29.96 -80.33
N ARG A 84 7.88 30.96 -80.79
CA ARG A 84 7.60 32.08 -81.72
C ARG A 84 7.31 33.41 -81.02
N ASP A 85 7.66 34.56 -81.56
CA ASP A 85 8.61 35.02 -82.60
C ASP A 85 8.57 36.55 -82.46
N GLY A 86 9.74 37.21 -82.53
CA GLY A 86 9.91 38.57 -83.02
C GLY A 86 9.22 39.74 -82.29
N LYS A 87 10.04 40.68 -81.80
CA LYS A 87 10.13 42.06 -82.33
C LYS A 87 11.15 42.83 -81.49
N GLY A 88 12.17 43.39 -82.15
CA GLY A 88 13.15 44.24 -81.51
C GLY A 88 12.62 45.65 -81.34
N ASP A 89 12.74 46.16 -80.12
CA ASP A 89 12.69 47.56 -79.75
C ASP A 89 13.88 47.87 -78.83
N GLU A 90 14.62 48.90 -79.21
CA GLU A 90 15.79 49.40 -78.51
C GLU A 90 15.38 49.97 -77.14
N GLY A 91 15.94 49.42 -76.06
CA GLY A 91 15.76 49.92 -74.70
C GLY A 91 17.04 49.75 -73.90
N CYS A 92 17.61 50.86 -73.43
CA CYS A 92 18.72 50.88 -72.49
C CYS A 92 18.34 50.11 -71.22
N VAL A 93 19.08 49.05 -70.87
CA VAL A 93 18.97 48.42 -69.55
C VAL A 93 20.36 48.23 -68.97
N VAL A 94 20.57 48.94 -67.87
CA VAL A 94 21.67 48.83 -66.92
C VAL A 94 21.93 47.33 -66.69
N GLY A 95 23.16 46.86 -66.87
CA GLY A 95 23.51 45.48 -66.54
C GLY A 95 23.15 45.20 -65.08
N ASP A 96 22.34 44.17 -64.86
CA ASP A 96 21.92 43.76 -63.51
C ASP A 96 23.16 43.60 -62.61
N PRO A 97 23.14 44.15 -61.38
CA PRO A 97 24.24 43.95 -60.44
C PRO A 97 24.47 42.46 -60.21
N PRO A 98 25.73 42.01 -60.07
CA PRO A 98 26.01 40.59 -59.86
C PRO A 98 25.25 40.09 -58.63
N PRO A 99 24.73 38.85 -58.66
CA PRO A 99 24.00 38.30 -57.54
C PRO A 99 24.88 38.32 -56.29
N PRO A 100 24.29 38.57 -55.10
CA PRO A 100 25.04 38.54 -53.86
C PRO A 100 25.70 37.16 -53.68
N PRO A 101 26.87 37.11 -53.03
CA PRO A 101 27.51 35.83 -52.73
C PRO A 101 26.56 34.96 -51.90
N PRO A 102 26.63 33.62 -52.07
CA PRO A 102 25.82 32.72 -51.27
C PRO A 102 26.11 32.94 -49.78
N PRO A 103 25.09 32.77 -48.91
CA PRO A 103 25.29 32.86 -47.48
C PRO A 103 26.34 31.81 -47.04
N PRO A 104 27.11 32.12 -45.98
CA PRO A 104 28.06 31.16 -45.44
C PRO A 104 27.34 29.87 -45.01
N PRO A 105 28.01 28.71 -45.04
CA PRO A 105 27.44 27.46 -44.55
C PRO A 105 26.97 27.62 -43.10
N ALA A 106 25.84 26.99 -42.78
CA ALA A 106 25.38 26.93 -41.40
C ALA A 106 26.46 26.31 -40.51
N PRO A 107 26.64 26.80 -39.27
CA PRO A 107 27.55 26.17 -38.32
C PRO A 107 27.15 24.71 -38.10
N PRO A 108 28.12 23.82 -37.79
CA PRO A 108 27.81 22.44 -37.46
C PRO A 108 26.87 22.39 -36.25
N PRO A 109 25.98 21.40 -36.18
CA PRO A 109 25.11 21.23 -35.02
C PRO A 109 25.94 21.04 -33.76
N PRO A 110 25.44 21.49 -32.59
CA PRO A 110 26.12 21.26 -31.33
C PRO A 110 26.27 19.75 -31.06
N PRO A 111 27.31 19.33 -30.32
CA PRO A 111 27.46 17.94 -29.92
C PRO A 111 26.25 17.49 -29.09
N PRO A 112 25.87 16.20 -29.15
CA PRO A 112 24.80 15.68 -28.33
C PRO A 112 25.15 15.85 -26.84
N PRO A 113 24.13 16.02 -25.98
CA PRO A 113 24.35 16.10 -24.53
C PRO A 113 25.01 14.82 -24.02
N PRO A 114 25.81 14.90 -22.94
CA PRO A 114 26.37 13.73 -22.32
C PRO A 114 25.26 12.77 -21.85
N PRO A 115 25.52 11.45 -21.82
CA PRO A 115 24.55 10.50 -21.31
C PRO A 115 24.22 10.82 -19.83
N PRO A 116 22.99 10.51 -19.39
CA PRO A 116 22.62 10.68 -18.00
C PRO A 116 23.53 9.84 -17.08
N PRO A 117 23.76 10.29 -15.83
CA PRO A 117 24.52 9.50 -14.87
C PRO A 117 23.84 8.14 -14.62
N PRO A 118 24.60 7.10 -14.26
CA PRO A 118 24.03 5.81 -13.91
C PRO A 118 23.08 5.95 -12.71
N PRO A 119 22.03 5.12 -12.62
CA PRO A 119 21.14 5.12 -11.47
C PRO A 119 21.93 4.82 -10.19
N PRO A 120 21.48 5.34 -9.03
CA PRO A 120 22.09 5.02 -7.75
C PRO A 120 22.04 3.49 -7.52
N PRO A 121 23.01 2.92 -6.79
CA PRO A 121 22.97 1.52 -6.42
C PRO A 121 21.68 1.22 -5.65
N PRO A 122 21.13 0.00 -5.78
CA PRO A 122 19.98 -0.40 -4.98
C PRO A 122 20.32 -0.29 -3.49
N PRO A 123 19.33 -0.02 -2.63
CA PRO A 123 19.55 -0.02 -1.19
C PRO A 123 20.12 -1.37 -0.75
N PRO A 124 20.97 -1.40 0.31
CA PRO A 124 21.44 -2.66 0.85
C PRO A 124 20.26 -3.55 1.23
N VAL A 125 20.38 -4.84 0.94
CA VAL A 125 19.38 -5.85 1.35
C VAL A 125 19.25 -5.79 2.87
N PRO A 126 18.03 -5.81 3.44
CA PRO A 126 17.84 -5.88 4.89
C PRO A 126 18.63 -7.05 5.50
N PRO A 127 19.15 -6.92 6.72
CA PRO A 127 19.78 -8.04 7.41
C PRO A 127 18.80 -9.24 7.48
N PRO A 128 19.29 -10.48 7.46
CA PRO A 128 18.45 -11.66 7.65
C PRO A 128 17.59 -11.51 8.92
N PRO A 129 16.33 -11.97 8.91
CA PRO A 129 15.53 -12.03 10.13
C PRO A 129 16.29 -12.75 11.24
N ALA A 130 16.21 -12.22 12.46
CA ALA A 130 16.82 -12.87 13.61
C ALA A 130 16.29 -14.32 13.75
N PRO A 131 17.14 -15.29 14.16
CA PRO A 131 16.69 -16.67 14.37
C PRO A 131 15.49 -16.72 15.31
N GLY A 132 14.47 -17.51 14.95
CA GLY A 132 13.32 -17.71 15.79
C GLY A 132 13.67 -18.59 17.00
N LEU A 133 13.49 -18.04 18.20
CA LEU A 133 13.76 -18.73 19.47
C LEU A 133 12.52 -18.81 20.37
N GLY A 134 11.45 -18.11 20.01
CA GLY A 134 10.18 -18.11 20.74
C GLY A 134 9.32 -19.33 20.43
N GLU A 135 8.48 -19.69 21.40
CA GLU A 135 7.48 -20.74 21.28
C GLU A 135 6.15 -20.27 21.91
N ILE A 136 5.04 -20.59 21.25
CA ILE A 136 3.69 -20.32 21.75
C ILE A 136 2.96 -21.64 21.83
N ASP A 137 2.33 -21.92 22.97
CA ASP A 137 1.52 -23.11 23.17
C ASP A 137 0.21 -22.82 23.88
N GLY A 138 -0.68 -23.79 23.75
CA GLY A 138 -1.99 -23.80 24.38
C GLY A 138 -2.74 -25.07 24.05
N THR A 139 -4.02 -25.05 24.38
CA THR A 139 -4.93 -26.18 24.23
C THR A 139 -6.26 -25.71 23.66
N ALA A 140 -6.77 -26.38 22.63
CA ALA A 140 -8.20 -26.33 22.31
C ALA A 140 -8.95 -27.38 23.13
N PHE A 141 -10.07 -27.03 23.77
CA PHE A 141 -10.86 -27.95 24.59
C PHE A 141 -12.37 -27.69 24.49
N LEU A 142 -13.14 -28.74 24.74
CA LEU A 142 -14.60 -28.67 24.84
C LEU A 142 -14.96 -28.10 26.21
N ASP A 143 -15.38 -26.84 26.26
CA ASP A 143 -15.85 -26.17 27.48
C ASP A 143 -17.32 -26.56 27.75
N ALA A 144 -17.57 -27.86 28.00
CA ALA A 144 -18.92 -28.39 28.17
C ALA A 144 -19.70 -27.67 29.29
N ALA A 145 -19.01 -27.12 30.30
CA ALA A 145 -19.61 -26.34 31.36
C ALA A 145 -19.83 -24.85 31.01
N SER A 146 -19.32 -24.36 29.88
CA SER A 146 -19.34 -22.96 29.44
C SER A 146 -18.79 -21.99 30.49
N ASN A 147 -17.81 -22.43 31.27
CA ASN A 147 -17.27 -21.67 32.40
C ASN A 147 -15.97 -20.94 32.06
N GLY A 148 -15.41 -21.17 30.86
CA GLY A 148 -14.20 -20.53 30.38
C GLY A 148 -12.89 -21.11 30.90
N PHE A 149 -12.90 -22.28 31.55
CA PHE A 149 -11.69 -22.92 32.06
C PHE A 149 -11.74 -24.43 31.87
N ARG A 150 -10.68 -25.00 31.32
CA ARG A 150 -10.59 -26.45 31.15
C ARG A 150 -10.47 -27.14 32.50
N THR A 151 -11.48 -27.94 32.83
CA THR A 151 -11.45 -28.89 33.94
C THR A 151 -10.83 -30.22 33.50
N GLY A 152 -10.39 -31.05 34.45
CA GLY A 152 -9.80 -32.36 34.13
C GLY A 152 -10.75 -33.35 33.44
N THR A 153 -12.06 -33.07 33.45
CA THR A 153 -13.10 -33.86 32.78
C THR A 153 -13.44 -33.36 31.38
N GLU A 154 -12.95 -32.17 31.00
CA GLU A 154 -13.24 -31.57 29.70
C GLU A 154 -12.20 -32.03 28.66
N PRO A 155 -12.64 -32.74 27.60
CA PRO A 155 -11.74 -33.32 26.64
C PRO A 155 -11.06 -32.22 25.81
N GLY A 156 -9.84 -32.51 25.39
CA GLY A 156 -9.19 -31.71 24.37
C GLY A 156 -9.86 -31.90 23.01
N LEU A 157 -9.75 -30.90 22.18
CA LEU A 157 -10.31 -30.87 20.84
C LEU A 157 -9.20 -31.12 19.82
N ALA A 158 -9.17 -32.33 19.28
CA ALA A 158 -8.13 -32.77 18.35
C ALA A 158 -8.39 -32.30 16.90
N GLY A 159 -7.33 -31.98 16.17
CA GLY A 159 -7.40 -31.56 14.77
C GLY A 159 -7.96 -30.16 14.54
N TRP A 160 -8.08 -29.34 15.58
CA TRP A 160 -8.48 -27.95 15.46
C TRP A 160 -7.32 -27.11 14.95
N VAL A 161 -7.59 -26.25 13.97
CA VAL A 161 -6.57 -25.41 13.35
C VAL A 161 -6.36 -24.18 14.20
N ILE A 162 -5.09 -23.93 14.55
CA ILE A 162 -4.63 -22.71 15.20
C ILE A 162 -3.76 -21.94 14.21
N GLN A 163 -4.15 -20.71 13.93
CA GLN A 163 -3.48 -19.79 13.02
C GLN A 163 -2.69 -18.77 13.82
N LEU A 164 -1.45 -18.56 13.40
CA LEU A 164 -0.54 -17.56 13.92
C LEU A 164 -0.26 -16.54 12.81
N SER A 165 -0.37 -15.26 13.12
CA SER A 165 0.02 -14.17 12.22
C SER A 165 0.85 -13.12 12.96
N GLY A 166 1.80 -12.48 12.28
CA GLY A 166 2.78 -11.57 12.89
C GLY A 166 4.02 -11.43 12.01
N PRO A 167 5.24 -11.34 12.59
CA PRO A 167 6.49 -11.36 11.85
C PRO A 167 6.63 -12.57 10.90
N VAL A 168 6.07 -13.71 11.31
CA VAL A 168 5.88 -14.90 10.47
C VAL A 168 4.46 -15.42 10.66
N SER A 169 3.88 -15.96 9.59
CA SER A 169 2.57 -16.64 9.65
C SER A 169 2.76 -18.15 9.62
N ARG A 170 2.02 -18.86 10.47
CA ARG A 170 2.02 -20.33 10.54
C ARG A 170 0.67 -20.85 11.01
N ASP A 171 0.28 -22.00 10.48
CA ASP A 171 -0.84 -22.76 10.97
C ASP A 171 -0.31 -24.04 11.64
N THR A 172 -0.98 -24.46 12.71
CA THR A 172 -0.77 -25.76 13.34
C THR A 172 -2.13 -26.40 13.64
N THR A 173 -2.11 -27.66 14.00
CA THR A 173 -3.31 -28.41 14.39
C THR A 173 -3.11 -29.04 15.74
N THR A 174 -4.14 -29.00 16.57
CA THR A 174 -4.10 -29.59 17.90
C THR A 174 -3.97 -31.12 17.85
N ASP A 175 -3.23 -31.68 18.80
CA ASP A 175 -3.04 -33.12 18.95
C ASP A 175 -4.29 -33.82 19.54
N VAL A 176 -4.20 -35.13 19.78
CA VAL A 176 -5.29 -35.94 20.35
C VAL A 176 -5.79 -35.44 21.72
N ASN A 177 -4.94 -34.74 22.47
CA ASN A 177 -5.26 -34.19 23.78
C ASN A 177 -5.68 -32.70 23.71
N GLY A 178 -5.79 -32.15 22.50
CA GLY A 178 -6.13 -30.75 22.23
C GLY A 178 -4.94 -29.79 22.26
N ASN A 179 -3.72 -30.26 22.52
CA ASN A 179 -2.57 -29.38 22.69
C ASN A 179 -2.00 -28.95 21.35
N TYR A 180 -1.45 -27.74 21.28
CA TYR A 180 -0.67 -27.29 20.14
C TYR A 180 0.58 -26.54 20.60
N VAL A 181 1.59 -26.53 19.73
CA VAL A 181 2.83 -25.79 19.92
C VAL A 181 3.25 -25.20 18.58
N VAL A 182 3.65 -23.92 18.58
CA VAL A 182 4.31 -23.25 17.45
C VAL A 182 5.65 -22.71 17.93
N GLY A 183 6.74 -23.39 17.57
CA GLY A 183 8.11 -23.01 17.95
C GLY A 183 8.90 -22.32 16.83
N ASN A 184 10.14 -21.93 17.14
CA ASN A 184 11.06 -21.24 16.22
C ASN A 184 10.47 -19.92 15.69
N LEU A 185 9.88 -19.12 16.58
CA LEU A 185 9.30 -17.83 16.26
C LEU A 185 10.31 -16.70 16.52
N PRO A 186 10.60 -15.84 15.54
CA PRO A 186 11.34 -14.60 15.76
C PRO A 186 10.65 -13.68 16.77
N GLY A 187 11.39 -12.72 17.31
CA GLY A 187 10.78 -11.69 18.15
C GLY A 187 9.77 -10.84 17.36
N GLY A 188 8.80 -10.32 18.08
CA GLY A 188 7.70 -9.50 17.58
C GLY A 188 6.35 -9.90 18.15
N THR A 189 5.33 -9.17 17.71
CA THR A 189 3.94 -9.35 18.15
C THR A 189 3.21 -10.32 17.25
N TYR A 190 2.61 -11.34 17.85
CA TYR A 190 1.81 -12.35 17.17
C TYR A 190 0.36 -12.28 17.59
N LEU A 191 -0.53 -12.53 16.64
CA LEU A 191 -1.93 -12.85 16.86
C LEU A 191 -2.11 -14.37 16.70
N VAL A 192 -2.59 -15.02 17.77
CA VAL A 192 -2.93 -16.44 17.82
C VAL A 192 -4.44 -16.60 17.75
N CYS A 193 -4.93 -17.41 16.81
CA CYS A 193 -6.35 -17.57 16.53
C CYS A 193 -6.73 -19.04 16.35
N GLU A 194 -7.80 -19.49 16.99
CA GLU A 194 -8.46 -20.73 16.62
C GLU A 194 -9.37 -20.50 15.41
N VAL A 195 -9.37 -21.42 14.45
CA VAL A 195 -10.36 -21.43 13.37
C VAL A 195 -11.65 -22.03 13.92
N LEU A 196 -12.60 -21.15 14.27
CA LEU A 196 -13.87 -21.57 14.84
C LEU A 196 -14.67 -22.44 13.84
N GLN A 197 -15.03 -23.65 14.26
CA GLN A 197 -15.81 -24.55 13.43
C GLN A 197 -17.26 -24.09 13.26
N THR A 198 -17.87 -24.45 12.12
CA THR A 198 -19.28 -24.15 11.87
C THR A 198 -20.15 -24.72 12.97
N SER A 199 -21.12 -23.92 13.43
CA SER A 199 -22.01 -24.21 14.54
C SER A 199 -21.37 -24.24 15.93
N TRP A 200 -20.05 -24.19 16.08
CA TRP A 200 -19.44 -24.08 17.41
C TRP A 200 -19.44 -22.63 17.90
N ARG A 201 -19.46 -22.46 19.23
CA ARG A 201 -19.34 -21.16 19.87
C ARG A 201 -18.12 -21.13 20.76
N GLN A 202 -17.29 -20.10 20.60
CA GLN A 202 -16.16 -19.85 21.47
C GLN A 202 -16.61 -19.35 22.85
N THR A 203 -15.95 -19.86 23.89
CA THR A 203 -16.04 -19.41 25.28
C THR A 203 -14.70 -18.91 25.81
N VAL A 204 -13.57 -19.32 25.23
CA VAL A 204 -12.23 -18.82 25.58
C VAL A 204 -11.40 -18.55 24.31
N PRO A 205 -10.71 -17.41 24.23
CA PRO A 205 -10.87 -16.25 25.11
C PRO A 205 -12.24 -15.57 24.90
N MET A 206 -12.83 -15.01 25.97
CA MET A 206 -14.11 -14.29 25.88
C MET A 206 -13.99 -12.91 25.21
N SER A 207 -12.77 -12.37 25.16
CA SER A 207 -12.43 -11.08 24.57
C SER A 207 -10.98 -11.10 24.11
N GLY A 208 -10.64 -10.19 23.20
CA GLY A 208 -9.30 -10.12 22.64
C GLY A 208 -9.32 -9.49 21.24
N PRO A 209 -8.21 -9.55 20.51
CA PRO A 209 -8.19 -9.28 19.09
C PRO A 209 -9.17 -10.21 18.35
N VAL A 210 -9.91 -9.66 17.39
CA VAL A 210 -10.85 -10.44 16.57
C VAL A 210 -10.07 -11.27 15.56
N CYS A 211 -10.40 -12.57 15.49
CA CYS A 211 -9.78 -13.49 14.55
C CYS A 211 -10.44 -13.44 13.17
N PRO A 212 -9.69 -13.62 12.07
CA PRO A 212 -10.25 -13.60 10.71
C PRO A 212 -11.33 -14.67 10.48
N ALA A 213 -11.18 -15.84 11.11
CA ALA A 213 -12.13 -16.96 11.06
C ALA A 213 -13.27 -16.85 12.09
N GLY A 214 -13.41 -15.71 12.77
CA GLY A 214 -14.36 -15.49 13.85
C GLY A 214 -13.79 -15.83 15.22
N GLY A 215 -14.48 -15.37 16.27
CA GLY A 215 -14.01 -15.45 17.66
C GLY A 215 -12.92 -14.42 17.99
N PHE A 216 -12.29 -14.63 19.14
CA PHE A 216 -11.21 -13.83 19.71
C PHE A 216 -9.94 -14.66 19.84
N GLY A 217 -8.80 -13.98 19.76
CA GLY A 217 -7.48 -14.59 19.85
C GLY A 217 -6.63 -13.99 20.97
N TYR A 218 -5.35 -14.33 20.94
CA TYR A 218 -4.33 -13.81 21.86
C TYR A 218 -3.33 -12.94 21.12
N THR A 219 -2.92 -11.85 21.75
CA THR A 219 -1.72 -11.11 21.35
C THR A 219 -0.56 -11.59 22.20
N VAL A 220 0.51 -12.09 21.55
CA VAL A 220 1.71 -12.57 22.22
C VAL A 220 2.92 -11.79 21.73
N ASP A 221 3.61 -11.12 22.64
CA ASP A 221 4.81 -10.34 22.35
C ASP A 221 6.08 -11.14 22.70
N ILE A 222 6.78 -11.62 21.68
CA ILE A 222 8.04 -12.34 21.85
C ILE A 222 9.20 -11.34 21.81
N PRO A 223 10.04 -11.23 22.85
CA PRO A 223 11.22 -10.37 22.81
C PRO A 223 12.28 -10.91 21.83
N ASP A 224 12.98 -10.00 21.16
CA ASP A 224 14.04 -10.37 20.21
C ASP A 224 15.19 -11.12 20.88
N GLY A 225 15.64 -12.21 20.24
CA GLY A 225 16.85 -12.93 20.63
C GLY A 225 16.76 -13.74 21.94
N VAL A 226 15.56 -13.91 22.51
CA VAL A 226 15.35 -14.66 23.75
C VAL A 226 14.61 -15.97 23.45
N ALA A 227 15.14 -17.08 23.98
CA ALA A 227 14.42 -18.34 24.01
C ALA A 227 13.41 -18.33 25.16
N ILE A 228 12.13 -18.22 24.83
CA ILE A 228 11.03 -18.18 25.78
C ILE A 228 9.82 -18.91 25.21
N ARG A 229 9.06 -19.57 26.09
CA ARG A 229 7.80 -20.22 25.75
C ARG A 229 6.64 -19.52 26.44
N PHE A 230 5.64 -19.15 25.68
CA PHE A 230 4.40 -18.53 26.14
C PHE A 230 3.32 -19.58 26.28
N LEU A 231 3.02 -19.96 27.53
CA LEU A 231 2.03 -20.96 27.89
C LEU A 231 0.61 -20.37 27.99
N GLY A 232 -0.41 -21.23 27.89
CA GLY A 232 -1.78 -20.90 28.30
C GLY A 232 -2.60 -20.08 27.30
N ASN A 233 -2.25 -20.13 26.02
CA ASN A 233 -3.04 -19.55 24.93
C ASN A 233 -4.19 -20.50 24.56
N ASP A 234 -5.05 -20.80 25.53
CA ASP A 234 -6.03 -21.88 25.41
C ASP A 234 -7.32 -21.41 24.72
N PHE A 235 -7.92 -22.28 23.91
CA PHE A 235 -9.19 -22.04 23.24
C PHE A 235 -10.27 -22.97 23.79
N GLY A 236 -11.34 -22.39 24.30
CA GLY A 236 -12.48 -23.10 24.84
C GLY A 236 -13.65 -22.91 23.89
N THR A 237 -14.26 -24.00 23.46
CA THR A 237 -15.45 -23.93 22.60
C THR A 237 -16.52 -24.91 23.04
N VAL A 238 -17.76 -24.61 22.66
CA VAL A 238 -18.93 -25.41 23.01
C VAL A 238 -19.74 -25.69 21.76
N THR A 239 -20.31 -26.90 21.71
CA THR A 239 -21.40 -27.21 20.78
C THR A 239 -22.68 -26.53 21.28
N PRO A 240 -23.54 -26.02 20.39
CA PRO A 240 -24.86 -25.48 20.75
C PRO A 240 -25.77 -26.50 21.43
#